data_AF-A0AAE4YQ01-F1
#
_entry.id   AF-A0AAE4YQ01-F1
#
_cell.length_a   1.000
_cell.length_b   1.000
_cell.length_c   1.000
_cell.angle_alpha   90.00
_cell.angle_beta   90.00
_cell.angle_gamma   90.00
#
_symmetry.space_group_name_H-M   'P 1'
#
loop_
_entity.id
_entity.type
_entity.pdbx_description
1 polymer ?
#
loop_
_entity_poly.entity_id
_entity_poly.type
_entity_poly.pdbx_seq_one_letter_code
_entity_poly.pdbx_strand_id
1 'polypeptide(L)'
;MFRLPLSALFQLSSVELFEYSGEEDSRPKRLSEVGGMHLCFEVDDVHACAERLRAQGVDMLDGPNLVESGPLRGFNWIYFRSPWGLMLEAAASTGLVTKAIRRIDCGVPSQRENTAPDIRPHIESGASDESEECLPLS
;
A
#
# COMPACT_ATOMS: atom_id res chain seq x y z
N MET A 1 2.32 -39.43 19.27
CA MET A 1 1.43 -38.34 19.72
C MET A 1 2.19 -37.03 19.52
N PHE A 2 1.98 -36.33 18.40
CA PHE A 2 2.68 -35.08 18.08
C PHE A 2 1.83 -33.91 18.56
N ARG A 3 2.36 -33.12 19.50
CA ARG A 3 1.74 -31.90 20.02
C ARG A 3 2.30 -30.73 19.22
N LEU A 4 1.53 -30.22 18.25
CA LEU A 4 1.88 -28.99 17.55
C LEU A 4 1.66 -27.80 18.50
N PRO A 5 2.66 -26.92 18.70
CA PRO A 5 2.48 -25.72 19.51
C PRO A 5 1.62 -24.70 18.75
N LEU A 6 0.63 -24.18 19.46
CA LEU A 6 -0.30 -23.12 19.04
C LEU A 6 0.40 -21.74 19.00
N SER A 7 1.54 -21.62 18.31
CA SER A 7 2.30 -20.36 18.20
C SER A 7 2.39 -19.83 16.76
N ALA A 8 1.56 -20.33 15.86
CA ALA A 8 1.50 -19.89 14.48
C ALA A 8 0.14 -19.24 14.16
N LEU A 9 -0.32 -18.30 15.00
CA LEU A 9 -1.25 -17.28 14.53
C LEU A 9 -0.44 -16.23 13.76
N PHE A 10 0.04 -16.63 12.58
CA PHE A 10 0.55 -15.70 11.58
C PHE A 10 -0.66 -14.97 10.99
N GLN A 11 -1.06 -13.84 11.56
CA GLN A 11 -1.91 -12.90 10.83
C GLN A 11 -1.04 -12.17 9.81
N LEU A 12 -0.91 -12.76 8.63
CA LEU A 12 -0.44 -12.05 7.45
C LEU A 12 -1.65 -11.32 6.86
N SER A 13 -1.69 -10.00 7.01
CA SER A 13 -2.59 -9.16 6.22
C SER A 13 -2.01 -9.06 4.81
N SER A 14 -2.66 -9.68 3.84
CA SER A 14 -2.33 -9.51 2.42
C SER A 14 -3.07 -8.30 1.86
N VAL A 15 -2.36 -7.48 1.10
CA VAL A 15 -2.93 -6.36 0.34
C VAL A 15 -2.66 -6.63 -1.13
N GLU A 16 -3.70 -6.57 -1.95
CA GLU A 16 -3.61 -6.71 -3.40
C GLU A 16 -3.71 -5.32 -4.05
N LEU A 17 -2.85 -5.04 -5.02
CA LEU A 17 -2.85 -3.81 -5.79
C LEU A 17 -3.23 -4.14 -7.23
N PHE A 18 -4.22 -3.42 -7.75
CA PHE A 18 -4.75 -3.62 -9.10
C PHE A 18 -4.67 -2.31 -9.89
N GLU A 19 -4.46 -2.44 -11.19
CA GLU A 19 -4.59 -1.36 -12.17
C GLU A 19 -5.54 -1.87 -13.25
N TYR A 20 -6.58 -1.08 -13.53
CA TYR A 20 -7.58 -1.38 -14.56
C TYR A 20 -7.45 -0.36 -15.69
N SER A 21 -7.56 -0.82 -16.94
CA SER A 21 -7.52 0.03 -18.13
C SER A 21 -8.92 0.25 -18.71
N GLY A 22 -9.15 1.40 -19.35
CA GLY A 22 -10.41 1.70 -20.06
C GLY A 22 -11.44 2.48 -19.26
N GLU A 23 -11.10 2.87 -18.03
CA GLU A 23 -11.89 3.76 -17.18
C GLU A 23 -11.24 5.15 -17.11
N GLU A 24 -12.02 6.19 -16.82
CA GLU A 24 -11.45 7.51 -16.53
C GLU A 24 -10.74 7.50 -15.17
N ASP A 25 -9.52 8.05 -15.12
CA ASP A 25 -8.77 8.19 -13.89
C ASP A 25 -9.53 9.09 -12.89
N SER A 26 -9.91 8.51 -11.76
CA SER A 26 -10.46 9.25 -10.63
C SER A 26 -9.41 9.38 -9.51
N ARG A 27 -9.33 10.57 -8.90
CA ARG A 27 -8.43 10.75 -7.76
C ARG A 27 -8.90 9.93 -6.56
N PRO A 28 -7.99 9.43 -5.71
CA PRO A 28 -8.35 8.94 -4.40
C PRO A 28 -9.11 10.00 -3.59
N LYS A 29 -10.10 9.54 -2.82
CA LYS A 29 -10.84 10.39 -1.88
C LYS A 29 -9.91 10.89 -0.76
N ARG A 30 -10.07 12.14 -0.36
CA ARG A 30 -9.41 12.72 0.82
C ARG A 30 -9.97 12.07 2.09
N LEU A 31 -9.16 12.04 3.14
CA LEU A 31 -9.55 11.53 4.47
C LEU A 31 -10.83 12.18 5.02
N SER A 32 -11.11 13.43 4.65
CA SER A 32 -12.30 14.17 5.08
C SER A 32 -13.54 13.95 4.22
N GLU A 33 -13.43 13.27 3.08
CA GLU A 33 -14.55 13.01 2.18
C GLU A 33 -15.31 11.74 2.58
N VAL A 34 -16.60 11.68 2.28
CA VAL A 34 -17.43 10.50 2.59
C VAL A 34 -16.90 9.27 1.83
N GLY A 35 -16.50 8.26 2.60
CA GLY A 35 -15.86 7.04 2.10
C GLY A 35 -14.36 7.18 1.83
N GLY A 36 -13.72 8.28 2.27
CA GLY A 36 -12.27 8.37 2.34
C GLY A 36 -11.73 7.43 3.41
N MET A 37 -10.70 6.66 3.06
CA MET A 37 -10.05 5.71 3.97
C MET A 37 -8.54 5.68 3.72
N HIS A 38 -7.80 5.18 4.70
CA HIS A 38 -6.38 4.90 4.55
C HIS A 38 -6.06 3.51 5.12
N LEU A 39 -4.94 2.94 4.69
CA LEU A 39 -4.33 1.77 5.33
C LEU A 39 -3.21 2.25 6.25
N CYS A 40 -3.15 1.67 7.44
CA CYS A 40 -2.09 1.94 8.42
C CYS A 40 -1.15 0.75 8.51
N PHE A 41 0.15 1.01 8.38
CA PHE A 41 1.22 0.04 8.56
C PHE A 41 1.81 0.17 9.96
N GLU A 42 1.76 -0.93 10.71
CA GLU A 42 2.50 -1.00 11.96
C GLU A 42 4.00 -1.12 11.68
N VAL A 43 4.79 -0.22 12.27
CA VAL A 43 6.24 -0.20 12.17
C VAL A 43 6.88 -0.29 13.55
N ASP A 44 8.18 -0.57 13.59
CA ASP A 44 8.95 -0.49 14.84
C ASP A 44 9.27 0.95 15.23
N ASP A 45 9.64 1.75 14.24
CA ASP A 45 10.10 3.12 14.43
C ASP A 45 9.57 4.00 13.30
N VAL A 46 8.67 4.91 13.66
CA VAL A 46 8.03 5.83 12.73
C VAL A 46 9.01 6.88 12.22
N HIS A 47 10.01 7.29 13.02
CA HIS A 47 11.01 8.26 12.61
C HIS A 47 11.93 7.67 11.54
N ALA A 48 12.48 6.48 11.80
CA ALA A 48 13.34 5.79 10.83
C ALA A 48 12.59 5.42 9.54
N CYS A 49 11.30 5.06 9.64
CA CYS A 49 10.44 4.83 8.49
C CYS A 49 10.25 6.13 7.67
N ALA A 50 9.93 7.23 8.34
CA ALA A 50 9.70 8.52 7.70
C ALA A 50 10.96 9.05 7.00
N GLU A 51 12.14 8.96 7.64
CA GLU A 51 13.41 9.37 7.03
C GLU A 51 13.69 8.62 5.73
N ARG A 52 13.46 7.31 5.72
CA ARG A 52 13.64 6.48 4.53
C ARG A 52 12.67 6.83 3.41
N LEU A 53 11.38 7.01 3.73
CA LEU A 53 10.38 7.37 2.74
C LEU A 53 10.69 8.75 2.13
N ARG A 54 11.10 9.72 2.95
CA ARG A 54 11.56 11.03 2.46
C ARG A 54 12.79 10.92 1.57
N ALA A 55 13.76 10.07 1.91
CA ALA A 55 14.93 9.82 1.06
C ALA A 55 14.56 9.20 -0.31
N GLN A 56 13.40 8.56 -0.42
CA GLN A 56 12.83 8.04 -1.67
C GLN A 56 11.94 9.05 -2.41
N GLY A 57 11.81 10.28 -1.89
CA GLY A 57 10.99 11.33 -2.50
C GLY A 57 9.48 11.19 -2.24
N VAL A 58 9.08 10.40 -1.22
CA VAL A 58 7.67 10.25 -0.85
C VAL A 58 7.17 11.52 -0.15
N ASP A 59 6.03 12.03 -0.61
CA ASP A 59 5.33 13.16 0.00
C ASP A 59 4.75 12.76 1.37
N MET A 60 5.06 13.54 2.41
CA MET A 60 4.63 13.27 3.78
C MET A 60 3.98 14.50 4.39
N LEU A 61 2.97 14.27 5.24
CA LEU A 61 2.41 15.33 6.08
C LEU A 61 3.34 15.61 7.27
N ASP A 62 3.02 16.67 8.02
CA ASP A 62 3.76 17.06 9.22
C ASP A 62 3.76 15.93 10.27
N GLY A 63 4.94 15.67 10.84
CA GLY A 63 5.16 14.61 11.83
C GLY A 63 6.57 14.02 11.76
N PRO A 64 6.86 12.94 12.51
CA PRO A 64 5.91 12.08 13.25
C PRO A 64 5.23 12.72 14.46
N ASN A 65 4.01 12.28 14.78
CA ASN A 65 3.19 12.79 15.86
C ASN A 65 3.14 11.80 17.02
N LEU A 66 3.72 12.16 18.16
CA LEU A 66 3.68 11.37 19.39
C LEU A 66 2.50 11.77 20.27
N VAL A 67 1.68 10.80 20.65
CA VAL A 67 0.66 10.98 21.68
C VAL A 67 1.31 10.88 23.06
N GLU A 68 1.44 12.00 23.76
CA GLU A 68 2.15 12.07 25.04
C GLU A 68 1.31 11.67 26.27
N SER A 69 -0.02 11.71 26.16
CA SER A 69 -0.94 11.48 27.28
C SER A 69 -2.22 10.74 26.88
N GLY A 70 -2.96 10.28 27.89
CA GLY A 70 -4.23 9.55 27.70
C GLY A 70 -4.05 8.06 27.32
N PRO A 71 -5.14 7.38 26.93
CA PRO A 71 -5.14 5.95 26.66
C PRO A 71 -4.23 5.50 25.51
N LEU A 72 -3.92 6.40 24.58
CA LEU A 72 -3.05 6.18 23.43
C LEU A 72 -1.61 6.67 23.69
N ARG A 73 -1.24 6.97 24.94
CA ARG A 73 0.12 7.43 25.27
C ARG A 73 1.18 6.47 24.72
N GLY A 74 2.13 7.01 23.97
CA GLY A 74 3.18 6.24 23.30
C GLY A 74 2.81 5.73 21.92
N PHE A 75 1.63 6.09 21.39
CA PHE A 75 1.28 5.95 19.99
C PHE A 75 1.98 7.05 19.19
N ASN A 76 2.80 6.65 18.23
CA ASN A 76 3.51 7.53 17.32
C ASN A 76 3.04 7.22 15.90
N TRP A 77 2.80 8.23 15.07
CA TRP A 77 2.25 8.02 13.73
C TRP A 77 2.60 9.15 12.75
N ILE A 78 2.53 8.85 11.45
CA ILE A 78 2.71 9.83 10.37
C ILE A 78 1.90 9.43 9.13
N TYR A 79 1.34 10.42 8.44
CA TYR A 79 0.70 10.24 7.14
C TYR A 79 1.66 10.52 5.98
N PHE A 80 1.54 9.73 4.92
CA PHE A 80 2.25 9.92 3.67
C PHE A 80 1.37 9.58 2.47
N ARG A 81 1.76 10.08 1.30
CA ARG A 81 1.05 9.87 0.05
C ARG A 81 1.76 8.82 -0.78
N SER A 82 1.03 7.81 -1.23
CA SER A 82 1.54 6.83 -2.20
C SER A 82 1.82 7.48 -3.56
N PRO A 83 2.61 6.85 -4.45
CA PRO A 83 2.81 7.33 -5.80
C PRO A 83 1.50 7.50 -6.61
N TRP A 84 0.47 6.72 -6.31
CA TRP A 84 -0.87 6.80 -6.92
C TRP A 84 -1.84 7.74 -6.17
N GLY A 85 -1.33 8.57 -5.25
CA GLY A 85 -2.09 9.66 -4.62
C GLY A 85 -2.88 9.28 -3.36
N LEU A 86 -2.93 7.99 -2.98
CA LEU A 86 -3.66 7.50 -1.81
C LEU A 86 -2.95 7.93 -0.51
N MET A 87 -3.71 8.34 0.49
CA MET A 87 -3.18 8.59 1.83
C MET A 87 -2.97 7.28 2.58
N LEU A 88 -1.79 7.11 3.16
CA LEU A 88 -1.37 5.95 3.96
C LEU A 88 -0.78 6.42 5.29
N GLU A 89 -0.81 5.55 6.29
CA GLU A 89 -0.29 5.84 7.63
C GLU A 89 0.80 4.84 8.01
N ALA A 90 1.83 5.31 8.73
CA ALA A 90 2.76 4.45 9.45
C ALA A 90 2.68 4.78 10.94
N ALA A 91 2.52 3.77 11.79
CA ALA A 91 2.36 3.96 13.23
C ALA A 91 3.11 2.92 14.06
N ALA A 92 3.48 3.30 15.28
CA ALA A 92 4.08 2.44 16.28
C ALA A 92 3.45 2.71 17.65
N SER A 93 3.21 1.66 18.44
CA SER A 93 2.77 1.76 19.83
C SER A 93 3.83 1.20 20.76
N THR A 94 4.17 1.96 21.80
CA THR A 94 5.17 1.56 22.81
C THR A 94 4.54 0.75 23.96
N GLY A 95 3.27 0.33 23.84
CA GLY A 95 2.53 -0.41 24.88
C GLY A 95 2.58 -1.94 24.73
N LEU A 96 2.81 -2.65 25.83
CA LEU A 96 2.88 -4.12 25.99
C LEU A 96 1.82 -4.91 25.17
N VAL A 97 2.22 -5.37 23.99
CA VAL A 97 1.74 -6.62 23.39
C VAL A 97 2.93 -7.33 22.75
N THR A 98 3.08 -8.62 23.07
CA THR A 98 4.14 -9.50 22.57
C THR A 98 4.24 -9.40 21.05
N LYS A 99 5.29 -8.74 20.56
CA LYS A 99 5.52 -8.47 19.14
C LYS A 99 5.99 -9.74 18.42
N ALA A 100 5.04 -10.61 18.09
CA ALA A 100 5.22 -11.75 17.21
C ALA A 100 4.62 -11.44 15.83
N ILE A 101 5.02 -10.32 15.23
CA ILE A 101 4.69 -9.99 13.84
C ILE A 101 6.02 -9.98 13.09
N ARG A 102 6.16 -10.86 12.09
CA ARG A 102 7.31 -10.75 11.18
C ARG A 102 7.18 -9.42 10.44
N ARG A 103 8.19 -8.60 10.68
CA ARG A 103 8.38 -7.22 10.23
C ARG A 103 8.07 -7.06 8.74
N ILE A 104 7.38 -5.98 8.39
CA ILE A 104 7.72 -5.31 7.13
C ILE A 104 9.09 -4.71 7.39
N ASP A 105 10.12 -5.53 7.19
CA ASP A 105 11.47 -5.02 7.10
C ASP A 105 11.47 -4.13 5.87
N CYS A 106 11.52 -2.85 6.13
CA CYS A 106 12.08 -1.93 5.19
C CYS A 106 13.56 -2.35 5.04
N GLY A 107 13.80 -3.35 4.19
CA GLY A 107 15.12 -3.77 3.78
C GLY A 107 15.72 -2.71 2.87
N VAL A 108 17.04 -2.57 2.92
CA VAL A 108 17.78 -1.88 1.86
C VAL A 108 17.49 -2.64 0.56
N PRO A 109 17.07 -1.98 -0.54
CA PRO A 109 17.02 -2.68 -1.82
C PRO A 109 18.46 -3.05 -2.18
N SER A 110 18.78 -4.34 -2.14
CA SER A 110 19.97 -4.84 -2.84
C SER A 110 19.79 -4.43 -4.29
N GLN A 111 20.73 -3.64 -4.81
CA GLN A 111 20.79 -3.21 -6.20
C GLN A 111 20.54 -4.43 -7.11
N ARG A 112 19.30 -4.61 -7.55
CA ARG A 112 18.95 -5.46 -8.68
C ARG A 112 18.56 -4.50 -9.77
N GLU A 113 19.32 -4.56 -10.85
CA GLU A 113 19.16 -3.79 -12.07
C GLU A 113 17.68 -3.68 -12.45
N ASN A 114 17.21 -2.45 -12.60
CA ASN A 114 15.92 -2.13 -13.18
C ASN A 114 15.94 -2.51 -14.66
N THR A 115 15.66 -3.76 -14.96
CA THR A 115 15.21 -4.16 -16.29
C THR A 115 13.74 -4.52 -16.18
N ALA A 116 12.87 -3.54 -16.42
CA ALA A 116 11.45 -3.80 -16.60
C ALA A 116 11.30 -4.79 -17.79
N PRO A 117 10.54 -5.89 -17.66
CA PRO A 117 10.21 -6.70 -18.81
C PRO A 117 9.31 -5.87 -19.73
N ASP A 118 9.69 -5.76 -21.01
CA ASP A 118 8.89 -5.15 -22.06
C ASP A 118 7.65 -6.02 -22.31
N ILE A 119 6.57 -5.76 -21.56
CA ILE A 119 5.27 -6.40 -21.78
C ILE A 119 4.55 -5.61 -22.89
N ARG A 120 5.03 -5.75 -24.12
CA ARG A 120 4.22 -5.43 -25.30
C ARG A 120 3.32 -6.64 -25.58
N PRO A 121 2.00 -6.48 -25.67
CA PRO A 121 1.16 -7.55 -26.17
C PRO A 121 1.52 -7.80 -27.64
N HIS A 122 1.91 -9.03 -27.96
CA HIS A 122 1.93 -9.52 -29.33
C HIS A 122 0.49 -9.62 -29.82
N ILE A 123 0.03 -8.58 -30.50
CA ILE A 123 -1.20 -8.63 -31.30
C ILE A 123 -0.81 -9.32 -32.61
N GLU A 124 -1.09 -10.62 -32.72
CA GLU A 124 -1.12 -11.28 -34.02
C GLU A 124 -2.27 -10.67 -34.83
N SER A 125 -1.91 -10.02 -35.94
CA SER A 125 -2.86 -9.49 -36.91
C SER A 125 -3.50 -10.66 -37.67
N GLY A 126 -4.57 -11.23 -37.11
CA GLY A 126 -5.51 -12.08 -37.83
C GLY A 126 -6.58 -11.20 -38.46
N ALA A 127 -6.40 -10.85 -39.73
CA ALA A 127 -7.46 -10.29 -40.56
C ALA A 127 -8.51 -11.39 -40.85
N SER A 128 -9.75 -11.18 -40.42
CA SER A 128 -10.92 -11.81 -41.03
C SER A 128 -12.08 -10.83 -40.99
N ASP A 129 -12.22 -10.19 -42.15
CA ASP A 129 -13.43 -9.67 -42.77
C ASP A 129 -14.71 -10.40 -42.34
N GLU A 130 -15.58 -9.74 -41.57
CA GLU A 130 -16.99 -10.09 -41.43
C GLU A 130 -17.79 -8.77 -41.26
N SER A 131 -18.49 -8.40 -42.31
CA SER A 131 -19.43 -7.30 -42.39
C SER A 131 -20.74 -7.63 -41.69
N GLU A 132 -21.16 -6.89 -40.65
CA GLU A 132 -22.57 -6.81 -40.25
C GLU A 132 -22.97 -5.37 -39.85
N GLU A 133 -23.52 -4.68 -40.84
CA GLU A 133 -24.74 -3.87 -40.83
C GLU A 133 -25.20 -3.22 -39.51
N CYS A 134 -24.92 -1.92 -39.37
CA CYS A 134 -25.65 -1.03 -38.46
C CYS A 134 -27.07 -0.78 -38.98
N LEU A 135 -28.09 -1.19 -38.23
CA LEU A 135 -29.44 -0.65 -38.37
C LEU A 135 -29.67 0.44 -37.31
N PRO A 136 -30.17 1.63 -37.68
CA PRO A 136 -30.52 2.66 -36.71
C PRO A 136 -31.85 2.36 -36.03
N LEU A 137 -31.90 2.64 -34.72
CA LEU A 137 -33.10 2.66 -33.91
C LEU A 137 -34.03 3.81 -34.34
N SER A 138 -35.25 3.46 -34.74
CA SER A 138 -36.43 4.34 -34.74
C SER A 138 -37.69 3.50 -34.58
#